data_AF-A0A397U8L0-F1
#
_entry.id   AF-A0A397U8L0-F1
#
_cell.length_a   1.000
_cell.length_b   1.000
_cell.length_c   1.000
_cell.angle_alpha   90.00
_cell.angle_beta   90.00
_cell.angle_gamma   90.00
#
_symmetry.space_group_name_H-M   'P 1'
#
loop_
_entity.id
_entity.type
_entity.pdbx_description
1 polymer ?
#
loop_
_entity_poly.entity_id
_entity_poly.type
_entity_poly.pdbx_seq_one_letter_code
_entity_poly.pdbx_strand_id
1 'polypeptide(L)'
;MVDANKWLDAKIPKHQRTQTTQIIIYGQCQNNHTTYRDNCIYCNYLNQYNQSNPPNFTLYGAFFLEGELDLNDFINLLTLYIYNIGTGEQKLNLKIDKCSKLTNLRIEKALISNFIGEDKRKINRLTNQVEKLTSIVRDIKGFNLRDIKLAAKKIEEENLKYQIFDIKSKLSQDCQLLLEILLETQQEVLKNDSDFARKQLEKVKKRLSNVLTVDEMQNLLGKKVEINELEVQLNKLKIKDNLQQ
;
A
#
# COMPACT_ATOMS: atom_id res chain seq x y z
N MET A 1 8.20 -30.26 -2.43
CA MET A 1 7.71 -28.99 -1.85
C MET A 1 8.55 -28.69 -0.61
N VAL A 2 8.76 -27.42 -0.30
CA VAL A 2 9.66 -27.00 0.79
C VAL A 2 8.90 -26.04 1.71
N ASP A 3 8.89 -26.36 3.01
CA ASP A 3 8.36 -25.46 4.04
C ASP A 3 9.10 -24.12 4.01
N ALA A 4 8.36 -23.04 3.87
CA ALA A 4 8.93 -21.71 3.64
C ALA A 4 9.77 -21.20 4.82
N ASN A 5 9.37 -21.51 6.06
CA ASN A 5 10.14 -21.14 7.26
C ASN A 5 11.43 -21.94 7.38
N LYS A 6 11.42 -23.26 7.13
CA LYS A 6 12.63 -24.08 7.09
C LYS A 6 13.59 -23.62 5.99
N TRP A 7 13.05 -23.26 4.82
CA TRP A 7 13.84 -22.69 3.74
C TRP A 7 14.50 -21.37 4.14
N LEU A 8 13.75 -20.47 4.79
CA LEU A 8 14.25 -19.20 5.28
C LEU A 8 15.34 -19.39 6.35
N ASP A 9 15.14 -20.31 7.30
CA ASP A 9 16.10 -20.69 8.33
C ASP A 9 17.42 -21.21 7.73
N ALA A 10 17.35 -21.96 6.62
CA ALA A 10 18.52 -22.45 5.91
C ALA A 10 19.26 -21.36 5.11
N LYS A 11 18.58 -20.26 4.76
CA LYS A 11 19.14 -19.19 3.92
C LYS A 11 19.65 -17.99 4.72
N ILE A 12 18.97 -17.60 5.79
CA ILE A 12 19.31 -16.43 6.60
C ILE A 12 19.43 -16.85 8.07
N PRO A 13 20.65 -16.87 8.63
CA PRO A 13 20.88 -17.12 10.05
C PRO A 13 20.09 -16.15 10.95
N LYS A 14 19.49 -16.67 12.02
CA LYS A 14 18.63 -15.89 12.94
C LYS A 14 19.30 -14.61 13.47
N HIS A 15 20.60 -14.66 13.76
CA HIS A 15 21.33 -13.51 14.30
C HIS A 15 21.49 -12.34 13.30
N GLN A 16 21.31 -12.57 11.99
CA GLN A 16 21.40 -11.53 10.95
C GLN A 16 20.05 -10.87 10.65
N ARG A 17 18.93 -11.53 11.00
CA ARG A 17 17.57 -11.09 10.64
C ARG A 17 17.23 -9.72 11.20
N THR A 18 17.59 -9.47 12.45
CA THR A 18 17.30 -8.19 13.12
C THR A 18 18.10 -7.02 12.52
N GLN A 19 19.25 -7.27 11.88
CA GLN A 19 20.07 -6.24 11.24
C GLN A 19 19.69 -6.00 9.78
N THR A 20 18.92 -6.93 9.19
CA THR A 20 18.60 -6.92 7.77
C THR A 20 17.67 -5.77 7.42
N THR A 21 18.03 -4.99 6.40
CA THR A 21 17.19 -3.89 5.89
C THR A 21 16.54 -4.18 4.56
N GLN A 22 17.06 -5.13 3.78
CA GLN A 22 16.50 -5.49 2.48
C GLN A 22 16.49 -7.00 2.26
N ILE A 23 15.36 -7.50 1.78
CA ILE A 23 15.22 -8.88 1.29
C ILE A 23 14.60 -8.85 -0.10
N ILE A 24 15.20 -9.59 -1.02
CA ILE A 24 14.68 -9.87 -2.35
C ILE A 24 14.58 -11.38 -2.49
N ILE A 25 13.39 -11.88 -2.79
CA ILE A 25 13.11 -13.32 -2.92
C ILE A 25 12.64 -13.61 -4.34
N TYR A 26 13.39 -14.44 -5.04
CA TYR A 26 13.04 -14.93 -6.37
C TYR A 26 12.66 -16.41 -6.32
N GLY A 27 11.56 -16.76 -6.98
CA GLY A 27 11.27 -18.17 -7.24
C GLY A 27 12.33 -18.80 -8.13
N GLN A 28 12.63 -18.15 -9.25
CA GLN A 28 13.67 -18.55 -10.20
C GLN A 28 14.41 -17.31 -10.74
N CYS A 29 15.66 -17.49 -11.18
CA CYS A 29 16.39 -16.43 -11.87
C CYS A 29 15.86 -16.22 -13.31
N GLN A 30 16.31 -15.17 -14.00
CA GLN A 30 15.85 -14.88 -15.37
C GLN A 30 16.19 -15.98 -16.39
N ASN A 31 17.18 -16.83 -16.10
CA ASN A 31 17.50 -18.03 -16.88
C ASN A 31 16.76 -19.29 -16.37
N ASN A 32 15.66 -19.13 -15.64
CA ASN A 32 14.85 -20.20 -15.05
C ASN A 32 15.60 -21.13 -14.08
N HIS A 33 16.71 -20.67 -13.49
CA HIS A 33 17.38 -21.46 -12.45
C HIS A 33 16.59 -21.34 -11.14
N THR A 34 16.18 -22.49 -10.61
CA THR A 34 15.54 -22.64 -9.29
C THR A 34 16.55 -22.78 -8.15
N THR A 35 17.84 -22.80 -8.48
CA THR A 35 18.95 -22.76 -7.52
C THR A 35 19.99 -21.76 -8.02
N TYR A 36 20.73 -21.15 -7.10
CA TYR A 36 21.81 -20.25 -7.45
C TYR A 36 22.90 -21.02 -8.23
N ARG A 37 23.45 -20.39 -9.28
CA ARG A 37 24.52 -20.95 -10.11
C ARG A 37 25.62 -19.92 -10.35
N ASP A 38 26.85 -20.28 -10.00
CA ASP A 38 28.03 -19.40 -10.13
C ASP A 38 28.37 -18.99 -11.56
N ASN A 39 27.89 -19.74 -12.56
CA ASN A 39 28.08 -19.43 -13.98
C ASN A 39 26.92 -18.62 -14.59
N CYS A 40 25.91 -18.23 -13.79
CA CYS A 40 24.76 -17.48 -14.29
C CYS A 40 24.91 -15.99 -13.98
N ILE A 41 25.01 -15.18 -15.03
CA ILE A 41 25.12 -13.71 -14.94
C ILE A 41 24.00 -13.12 -14.08
N TYR A 42 22.75 -13.59 -14.24
CA TYR A 42 21.62 -13.11 -13.46
C TYR A 42 21.61 -13.56 -11.99
N CYS A 43 22.19 -14.72 -11.69
CA CYS A 43 22.39 -15.16 -10.30
C CYS A 43 23.48 -14.32 -9.63
N ASN A 44 24.58 -14.04 -10.36
CA ASN A 44 25.73 -13.30 -9.83
C ASN A 44 25.46 -11.79 -9.69
N TYR A 45 24.72 -11.19 -10.61
CA TYR A 45 24.47 -9.75 -10.66
C TYR A 45 23.85 -9.21 -9.35
N LEU A 46 22.99 -10.00 -8.71
CA LEU A 46 22.30 -9.58 -7.49
C LEU A 46 22.96 -10.12 -6.20
N ASN A 47 23.83 -11.11 -6.30
CA ASN A 47 24.56 -11.67 -5.16
C ASN A 47 25.67 -10.73 -4.66
N GLN A 48 26.11 -9.79 -5.50
CA GLN A 48 27.07 -8.74 -5.14
C GLN A 48 26.56 -7.80 -4.02
N TYR A 49 25.24 -7.70 -3.84
CA TYR A 49 24.64 -6.87 -2.79
C TYR A 49 24.57 -7.56 -1.41
N ASN A 50 24.84 -8.86 -1.33
CA ASN A 50 24.71 -9.65 -0.09
C ASN A 50 25.83 -9.38 0.94
N GLN A 51 26.82 -8.55 0.59
CA GLN A 51 27.95 -8.18 1.46
C GLN A 51 27.87 -6.72 1.96
N SER A 52 26.73 -6.06 1.77
CA SER A 52 26.53 -4.69 2.25
C SER A 52 26.25 -4.67 3.77
N ASN A 53 26.60 -3.56 4.41
CA ASN A 53 26.26 -3.29 5.81
C ASN A 53 25.34 -2.05 5.83
N PRO A 54 24.08 -2.15 6.28
CA PRO A 54 23.40 -3.32 6.86
C PRO A 54 23.19 -4.49 5.87
N PRO A 55 23.06 -5.74 6.38
CA PRO A 55 22.93 -6.94 5.56
C PRO A 55 21.68 -6.88 4.69
N ASN A 56 21.87 -7.19 3.41
CA ASN A 56 20.83 -7.31 2.41
C ASN A 56 20.87 -8.73 1.85
N PHE A 57 19.71 -9.31 1.55
CA PHE A 57 19.63 -10.69 1.07
C PHE A 57 18.88 -10.77 -0.25
N THR A 58 19.55 -11.29 -1.27
CA THR A 58 18.92 -11.81 -2.48
C THR A 58 18.90 -13.32 -2.44
N LEU A 59 17.71 -13.90 -2.44
CA LEU A 59 17.47 -15.33 -2.31
C LEU A 59 16.83 -15.88 -3.60
N TYR A 60 17.24 -17.08 -3.99
CA TYR A 60 16.69 -17.82 -5.13
C TYR A 60 16.16 -19.18 -4.70
N GLY A 61 15.25 -19.73 -5.51
CA GLY A 61 14.69 -21.06 -5.30
C GLY A 61 13.45 -21.08 -4.43
N ALA A 62 12.75 -19.95 -4.35
CA ALA A 62 11.49 -19.86 -3.64
C ALA A 62 10.30 -20.39 -4.46
N PHE A 63 10.52 -20.98 -5.63
CA PHE A 63 9.46 -21.35 -6.58
C PHE A 63 8.50 -22.41 -6.03
N PHE A 64 9.01 -23.32 -5.19
CA PHE A 64 8.28 -24.46 -4.64
C PHE A 64 7.98 -24.33 -3.13
N LEU A 65 7.93 -23.09 -2.62
CA LEU A 65 7.62 -22.83 -1.22
C LEU A 65 6.12 -23.00 -0.95
N GLU A 66 5.81 -23.60 0.19
CA GLU A 66 4.46 -23.74 0.71
C GLU A 66 4.42 -23.40 2.21
N GLY A 67 3.21 -23.23 2.72
CA GLY A 67 2.97 -22.97 4.14
C GLY A 67 3.15 -21.49 4.49
N GLU A 68 3.87 -21.23 5.56
CA GLU A 68 4.04 -19.88 6.11
C GLU A 68 5.47 -19.39 5.95
N LEU A 69 5.63 -18.20 5.36
CA LEU A 69 6.88 -17.44 5.31
C LEU A 69 6.80 -16.33 6.36
N ASP A 70 7.38 -16.59 7.53
CA ASP A 70 7.40 -15.66 8.66
C ASP A 70 8.65 -14.79 8.66
N LEU A 71 8.47 -13.50 8.41
CA LEU A 71 9.51 -12.49 8.41
C LEU A 71 9.45 -11.59 9.66
N ASN A 72 8.75 -11.99 10.72
CA ASN A 72 8.59 -11.18 11.93
C ASN A 72 9.90 -10.94 12.72
N ASP A 73 10.92 -11.77 12.51
CA ASP A 73 12.25 -11.55 13.11
C ASP A 73 13.01 -10.37 12.47
N PHE A 74 12.55 -9.87 11.31
CA PHE A 74 13.21 -8.81 10.52
C PHE A 74 12.69 -7.42 10.91
N ILE A 75 12.86 -7.05 12.18
CA ILE A 75 12.31 -5.81 12.77
C ILE A 75 12.81 -4.52 12.10
N ASN A 76 13.99 -4.55 11.45
CA ASN A 76 14.59 -3.41 10.76
C ASN A 76 14.39 -3.44 9.23
N LEU A 77 13.58 -4.36 8.70
CA LEU A 77 13.34 -4.50 7.28
C LEU A 77 12.71 -3.24 6.71
N LEU A 78 13.38 -2.60 5.75
CA LEU A 78 12.91 -1.42 5.01
C LEU A 78 12.31 -1.81 3.66
N THR A 79 12.89 -2.80 3.00
CA THR A 79 12.55 -3.20 1.64
C THR A 79 12.36 -4.71 1.53
N LEU A 80 11.20 -5.14 1.03
CA LEU A 80 10.87 -6.54 0.73
C LEU A 80 10.34 -6.66 -0.69
N TYR A 81 11.09 -7.38 -1.53
CA TYR A 81 10.66 -7.71 -2.88
C TYR A 81 10.49 -9.22 -3.05
N ILE A 82 9.37 -9.65 -3.61
CA ILE A 82 9.01 -11.05 -3.83
C ILE A 82 8.61 -11.21 -5.29
N TYR A 83 9.27 -12.10 -6.02
CA TYR A 83 9.09 -12.33 -7.44
C TYR A 83 8.91 -13.80 -7.78
N ASN A 84 7.89 -14.12 -8.58
CA ASN A 84 7.68 -15.45 -9.18
C ASN A 84 7.63 -16.60 -8.14
N ILE A 85 6.99 -16.41 -6.99
CA ILE A 85 6.91 -17.42 -5.92
C ILE A 85 5.60 -18.22 -6.00
N GLY A 86 5.71 -19.55 -5.93
CA GLY A 86 4.57 -20.47 -5.93
C GLY A 86 4.11 -20.88 -7.33
N THR A 87 3.51 -22.07 -7.43
CA THR A 87 2.88 -22.58 -8.66
C THR A 87 1.51 -23.20 -8.38
N GLY A 88 0.56 -23.04 -9.32
CA GLY A 88 -0.72 -23.76 -9.28
C GLY A 88 -1.58 -23.45 -8.05
N GLU A 89 -1.99 -24.49 -7.31
CA GLU A 89 -2.90 -24.41 -6.14
C GLU A 89 -2.17 -24.10 -4.82
N GLN A 90 -0.86 -23.89 -4.85
CA GLN A 90 -0.04 -23.73 -3.65
C GLN A 90 -0.28 -22.37 -3.00
N LYS A 91 -0.61 -22.42 -1.71
CA LYS A 91 -0.91 -21.24 -0.88
C LYS A 91 0.28 -20.93 0.02
N LEU A 92 0.97 -19.83 -0.26
CA LEU A 92 1.96 -19.26 0.65
C LEU A 92 1.31 -18.16 1.50
N ASN A 93 1.50 -18.22 2.82
CA ASN A 93 1.08 -17.17 3.74
C ASN A 93 2.30 -16.34 4.15
N LEU A 94 2.24 -15.03 3.95
CA LEU A 94 3.33 -14.12 4.29
C LEU A 94 3.02 -13.41 5.62
N LYS A 95 3.86 -13.60 6.64
CA LYS A 95 3.77 -12.85 7.90
C LYS A 95 4.87 -11.79 8.00
N ILE A 96 4.43 -10.55 8.17
CA ILE A 96 5.30 -9.36 8.26
C ILE A 96 4.84 -8.39 9.35
N ASP A 97 4.07 -8.88 10.33
CA ASP A 97 3.42 -8.11 11.40
C ASP A 97 4.41 -7.24 12.17
N LYS A 98 5.60 -7.77 12.49
CA LYS A 98 6.64 -7.12 13.28
C LYS A 98 7.66 -6.30 12.47
N CYS A 99 7.59 -6.30 11.14
CA CYS A 99 8.47 -5.50 10.26
C CYS A 99 8.08 -4.00 10.24
N SER A 100 8.11 -3.30 11.38
CA SER A 100 7.49 -1.97 11.53
C SER A 100 8.10 -0.88 10.65
N LYS A 101 9.35 -1.06 10.22
CA LYS A 101 10.08 -0.13 9.35
C LYS A 101 9.89 -0.36 7.86
N LEU A 102 9.08 -1.34 7.45
CA LEU A 102 8.91 -1.71 6.04
C LEU A 102 8.21 -0.58 5.26
N THR A 103 8.95 0.05 4.36
CA THR A 103 8.46 1.15 3.52
C THR A 103 8.25 0.71 2.07
N ASN A 104 9.08 -0.20 1.57
CA ASN A 104 9.04 -0.67 0.18
C ASN A 104 8.63 -2.14 0.13
N LEU A 105 7.42 -2.42 -0.34
CA LEU A 105 6.91 -3.78 -0.50
C LEU A 105 6.44 -3.99 -1.93
N ARG A 106 7.10 -4.92 -2.64
CA ARG A 106 6.75 -5.28 -4.01
C ARG A 106 6.58 -6.79 -4.11
N ILE A 107 5.42 -7.21 -4.61
CA ILE A 107 5.09 -8.62 -4.80
C ILE A 107 4.62 -8.75 -6.23
N GLU A 108 5.33 -9.53 -7.03
CA GLU A 108 5.01 -9.74 -8.45
C GLU A 108 4.95 -11.22 -8.77
N LYS A 109 3.88 -11.62 -9.47
CA LYS A 109 3.70 -12.98 -9.96
C LYS A 109 3.87 -14.04 -8.85
N ALA A 110 3.40 -13.73 -7.64
CA ALA A 110 3.45 -14.62 -6.49
C ALA A 110 2.03 -15.05 -6.07
N LEU A 111 1.85 -16.33 -5.77
CA LEU A 111 0.58 -16.89 -5.29
C LEU A 111 0.52 -16.87 -3.76
N ILE A 112 0.22 -15.69 -3.20
CA ILE A 112 0.09 -15.48 -1.75
C ILE A 112 -1.38 -15.43 -1.38
N SER A 113 -1.83 -16.37 -0.53
CA SER A 113 -3.25 -16.54 -0.20
C SER A 113 -3.77 -15.54 0.83
N ASN A 114 -2.94 -15.17 1.80
CA ASN A 114 -3.29 -14.24 2.87
C ASN A 114 -2.18 -13.20 3.00
N PHE A 115 -2.47 -11.97 2.56
CA PHE A 115 -1.56 -10.85 2.66
C PHE A 115 -1.97 -9.96 3.85
N ILE A 116 -1.25 -10.06 4.96
CA ILE A 116 -1.49 -9.26 6.19
C ILE A 116 -0.97 -7.79 6.04
N GLY A 117 -0.56 -7.39 4.84
CA GLY A 117 -0.02 -6.04 4.58
C GLY A 117 -1.07 -4.93 4.50
N GLU A 118 -2.33 -5.24 4.16
CA GLU A 118 -3.41 -4.23 4.19
C GLU A 118 -3.68 -3.73 5.61
N ASP A 119 -3.68 -4.63 6.58
CA ASP A 119 -3.95 -4.29 7.98
C ASP A 119 -2.82 -3.45 8.57
N LYS A 120 -1.56 -3.71 8.17
CA LYS A 120 -0.42 -2.91 8.64
C LYS A 120 -0.42 -1.48 8.11
N ARG A 121 -0.79 -1.26 6.84
CA ARG A 121 -0.95 0.10 6.28
C ARG A 121 -2.09 0.85 6.98
N LYS A 122 -3.20 0.17 7.26
CA LYS A 122 -4.32 0.73 8.04
C LYS A 122 -3.88 1.08 9.46
N ILE A 123 -3.15 0.20 10.14
CA ILE A 123 -2.63 0.42 11.51
C ILE A 123 -1.68 1.61 11.54
N ASN A 124 -0.65 1.65 10.69
CA ASN A 124 0.31 2.77 10.67
C ASN A 124 -0.38 4.11 10.39
N ARG A 125 -1.39 4.12 9.51
CA ARG A 125 -2.22 5.31 9.26
C ARG A 125 -3.01 5.73 10.49
N LEU A 126 -3.69 4.80 11.16
CA LEU A 126 -4.45 5.07 12.38
C LEU A 126 -3.51 5.58 13.50
N THR A 127 -2.34 4.97 13.66
CA THR A 127 -1.30 5.43 14.60
C THR A 127 -0.90 6.87 14.33
N ASN A 128 -0.58 7.22 13.07
CA ASN A 128 -0.23 8.59 12.71
C ASN A 128 -1.38 9.59 12.95
N GLN A 129 -2.63 9.19 12.71
CA GLN A 129 -3.81 10.03 12.98
C GLN A 129 -4.00 10.26 14.49
N VAL A 130 -3.83 9.21 15.30
CA VAL A 130 -3.88 9.29 16.76
C VAL A 130 -2.75 10.15 17.31
N GLU A 131 -1.53 10.02 16.78
CA GLU A 131 -0.39 10.84 17.17
C GLU A 131 -0.61 12.32 16.85
N LYS A 132 -1.11 12.66 15.65
CA LYS A 132 -1.49 14.04 15.28
C LYS A 132 -2.54 14.61 16.23
N LEU A 133 -3.57 13.84 16.58
CA LEU A 133 -4.58 14.28 17.55
C LEU A 133 -3.97 14.46 18.94
N THR A 134 -3.14 13.53 19.36
CA THR A 134 -2.50 13.53 20.69
C THR A 134 -1.54 14.71 20.82
N SER A 135 -0.76 15.05 19.79
CA SER A 135 0.12 16.21 19.81
C SER A 135 -0.68 17.51 19.93
N ILE A 136 -1.77 17.64 19.16
CA ILE A 136 -2.67 18.79 19.27
C ILE A 136 -3.24 18.90 20.68
N VAL A 137 -3.73 17.81 21.27
CA VAL A 137 -4.25 17.84 22.65
C VAL A 137 -3.17 18.20 23.67
N ARG A 138 -1.93 17.74 23.48
CA ARG A 138 -0.80 17.94 24.41
C ARG A 138 -0.20 19.35 24.34
N ASP A 139 -0.11 19.92 23.14
CA ASP A 139 0.56 21.20 22.89
C ASP A 139 -0.34 22.41 23.18
N ILE A 140 -1.62 22.18 23.48
CA ILE A 140 -2.58 23.24 23.79
C ILE A 140 -2.46 23.67 25.26
N LYS A 141 -1.79 24.82 25.52
CA LYS A 141 -2.06 25.64 26.71
C LYS A 141 -3.38 26.41 26.49
N GLY A 142 -4.50 25.78 26.88
CA GLY A 142 -5.85 26.35 26.80
C GLY A 142 -6.65 25.82 25.61
N PHE A 143 -7.60 24.92 25.87
CA PHE A 143 -8.41 24.20 24.87
C PHE A 143 -8.94 25.10 23.74
N ASN A 144 -8.29 25.08 22.56
CA ASN A 144 -8.81 25.72 21.37
C ASN A 144 -9.65 24.74 20.56
N LEU A 145 -10.96 24.77 20.77
CA LEU A 145 -11.95 23.96 20.04
C LEU A 145 -11.82 24.09 18.52
N ARG A 146 -11.33 25.23 18.02
CA ARG A 146 -11.11 25.49 16.59
C ARG A 146 -10.03 24.60 16.01
N ASP A 147 -8.89 24.46 16.68
CA ASP A 147 -7.74 23.68 16.18
C ASP A 147 -8.06 22.19 16.12
N ILE A 148 -8.77 21.70 17.15
CA ILE A 148 -9.28 20.32 17.19
C ILE A 148 -10.25 20.09 16.03
N LYS A 149 -11.18 21.03 15.79
CA LYS A 149 -12.14 20.93 14.69
C LYS A 149 -11.46 20.92 13.31
N LEU A 150 -10.40 21.70 13.14
CA LEU A 150 -9.63 21.74 11.90
C LEU A 150 -8.87 20.42 11.68
N ALA A 151 -8.24 19.89 12.72
CA ALA A 151 -7.52 18.62 12.65
C ALA A 151 -8.44 17.42 12.41
N ALA A 152 -9.59 17.37 13.08
CA ALA A 152 -10.58 16.31 12.87
C ALA A 152 -11.06 16.27 11.41
N LYS A 153 -11.41 17.42 10.83
CA LYS A 153 -11.82 17.51 9.41
C LYS A 153 -10.71 17.09 8.45
N LYS A 154 -9.46 17.46 8.75
CA LYS A 154 -8.31 17.07 7.93
C LYS A 154 -8.06 15.56 7.99
N ILE A 155 -8.22 14.95 9.16
CA ILE A 155 -8.10 13.50 9.35
C ILE A 155 -9.21 12.76 8.58
N GLU A 156 -10.43 13.29 8.62
CA GLU A 156 -11.57 12.75 7.86
C GLU A 156 -11.33 12.83 6.35
N GLU A 157 -10.88 13.98 5.85
CA GLU A 157 -10.48 14.17 4.44
C GLU A 157 -9.38 13.19 4.01
N GLU A 158 -8.31 13.05 4.83
CA GLU A 158 -7.23 12.09 4.61
C GLU A 158 -7.75 10.64 4.59
N ASN A 159 -8.73 10.30 5.45
CA ASN A 159 -9.34 8.97 5.53
C ASN A 159 -10.16 8.65 4.28
N LEU A 160 -10.97 9.59 3.78
CA LEU A 160 -11.75 9.42 2.55
C LEU A 160 -10.85 9.28 1.32
N LYS A 161 -9.80 10.12 1.20
CA LYS A 161 -8.80 10.03 0.14
C LYS A 161 -8.11 8.66 0.13
N TYR A 162 -7.78 8.14 1.31
CA TYR A 162 -7.20 6.80 1.43
C TYR A 162 -8.15 5.70 0.95
N GLN A 163 -9.45 5.76 1.28
CA GLN A 163 -10.40 4.75 0.83
C GLN A 163 -10.56 4.70 -0.69
N ILE A 164 -10.53 5.87 -1.35
CA ILE A 164 -10.52 5.95 -2.82
C ILE A 164 -9.21 5.34 -3.36
N PHE A 165 -8.07 5.68 -2.75
CA PHE A 165 -6.77 5.14 -3.15
C PHE A 165 -6.69 3.61 -2.99
N ASP A 166 -7.23 3.05 -1.90
CA ASP A 166 -7.22 1.60 -1.65
C ASP A 166 -7.94 0.85 -2.76
N ILE A 167 -9.15 1.30 -3.11
CA ILE A 167 -9.93 0.71 -4.22
C ILE A 167 -9.19 0.88 -5.54
N LYS A 168 -8.67 2.08 -5.83
CA LYS A 168 -7.90 2.35 -7.04
C LYS A 168 -6.69 1.41 -7.17
N SER A 169 -5.96 1.16 -6.08
CA SER A 169 -4.76 0.33 -6.10
C SER A 169 -5.02 -1.15 -6.46
N LYS A 170 -6.27 -1.60 -6.33
CA LYS A 170 -6.72 -2.96 -6.67
C LYS A 170 -7.13 -3.11 -8.13
N LEU A 171 -7.26 -1.99 -8.87
CA LEU A 171 -7.65 -1.97 -10.28
C LEU A 171 -6.45 -2.10 -11.20
N SER A 172 -6.67 -2.60 -12.43
CA SER A 172 -5.68 -2.52 -13.50
C SER A 172 -5.39 -1.07 -13.88
N GLN A 173 -4.23 -0.80 -14.47
CA GLN A 173 -3.81 0.57 -14.83
C GLN A 173 -4.84 1.31 -15.71
N ASP A 174 -5.44 0.63 -16.68
CA ASP A 174 -6.49 1.21 -17.53
C ASP A 174 -7.75 1.55 -16.73
N CYS A 175 -8.13 0.69 -15.80
CA CYS A 175 -9.27 0.92 -14.91
C CYS A 175 -8.99 2.03 -13.88
N GLN A 176 -7.75 2.18 -13.45
CA GLN A 176 -7.33 3.29 -12.60
C GLN A 176 -7.50 4.64 -13.31
N LEU A 177 -7.10 4.72 -14.58
CA LEU A 177 -7.29 5.92 -15.41
C LEU A 177 -8.77 6.22 -15.62
N LEU A 178 -9.57 5.19 -15.94
CA LEU A 178 -11.02 5.35 -16.07
C LEU A 178 -11.66 5.83 -14.77
N LEU A 179 -11.20 5.34 -13.61
CA LEU A 179 -11.68 5.80 -12.32
C LEU A 179 -11.31 7.27 -12.05
N GLU A 180 -10.10 7.72 -12.42
CA GLU A 180 -9.74 9.14 -12.32
C GLU A 180 -10.67 10.01 -13.18
N ILE A 181 -10.88 9.62 -14.44
CA ILE A 181 -11.80 10.33 -15.35
C ILE A 181 -13.21 10.35 -14.78
N LEU A 182 -13.68 9.26 -14.16
CA LEU A 182 -14.99 9.19 -13.51
C LEU A 182 -15.11 10.26 -12.41
N LEU A 183 -14.12 10.32 -11.51
CA LEU A 183 -14.12 11.25 -10.37
C LEU A 183 -13.99 12.71 -10.79
N GLU A 184 -13.18 13.00 -11.81
CA GLU A 184 -13.03 14.35 -12.39
C GLU A 184 -14.29 14.80 -13.11
N THR A 185 -14.89 13.92 -13.92
CA THR A 185 -16.12 14.23 -14.64
C THR A 185 -17.27 14.47 -13.66
N GLN A 186 -17.35 13.72 -12.56
CA GLN A 186 -18.31 13.99 -11.49
C GLN A 186 -18.12 15.39 -10.90
N GLN A 187 -16.87 15.80 -10.67
CA GLN A 187 -16.57 17.12 -10.14
C GLN A 187 -16.99 18.22 -11.12
N GLU A 188 -16.82 18.00 -12.42
CA GLU A 188 -17.26 18.92 -13.48
C GLU A 188 -18.79 19.03 -13.53
N VAL A 189 -19.50 17.89 -13.42
CA VAL A 189 -20.98 17.88 -13.32
C VAL A 189 -21.44 18.71 -12.13
N LEU A 190 -20.80 18.57 -10.97
CA LEU A 190 -21.18 19.32 -9.76
C LEU A 190 -20.90 20.81 -9.86
N LYS A 191 -19.89 21.23 -10.63
CA LYS A 191 -19.52 22.65 -10.78
C LYS A 191 -20.36 23.37 -11.83
N ASN A 192 -20.50 22.74 -13.00
CA ASN A 192 -20.97 23.42 -14.21
C ASN A 192 -22.28 22.85 -14.76
N ASP A 193 -22.79 21.76 -14.16
CA ASP A 193 -24.00 21.04 -14.55
C ASP A 193 -24.15 20.77 -16.06
N SER A 194 -23.03 20.47 -16.72
CA SER A 194 -23.00 20.29 -18.17
C SER A 194 -23.62 18.94 -18.59
N ASP A 195 -24.57 18.99 -19.53
CA ASP A 195 -25.12 17.80 -20.19
C ASP A 195 -24.04 16.95 -20.86
N PHE A 196 -22.98 17.59 -21.37
CA PHE A 196 -21.84 16.87 -21.93
C PHE A 196 -21.10 16.09 -20.84
N ALA A 197 -20.83 16.72 -19.70
CA ALA A 197 -20.16 16.07 -18.57
C ALA A 197 -21.01 14.90 -18.03
N ARG A 198 -22.34 15.07 -17.89
CA ARG A 198 -23.25 13.97 -17.50
C ARG A 198 -23.18 12.80 -18.47
N LYS A 199 -23.18 13.06 -19.79
CA LYS A 199 -23.03 12.00 -20.81
C LYS A 199 -21.68 11.30 -20.74
N GLN A 200 -20.58 12.02 -20.47
CA GLN A 200 -19.26 11.41 -20.28
C GLN A 200 -19.21 10.55 -19.02
N LEU A 201 -19.78 11.03 -17.92
CA LEU A 201 -19.85 10.31 -16.66
C LEU A 201 -20.52 8.94 -16.85
N GLU A 202 -21.69 8.91 -17.51
CA GLU A 202 -22.41 7.66 -17.78
C GLU A 202 -21.65 6.70 -18.71
N LYS A 203 -20.91 7.22 -19.70
CA LYS A 203 -20.05 6.39 -20.55
C LYS A 203 -18.93 5.72 -19.74
N VAL A 204 -18.31 6.45 -18.82
CA VAL A 204 -17.22 5.93 -18.00
C VAL A 204 -17.75 4.91 -16.99
N LYS A 205 -18.90 5.16 -16.35
CA LYS A 205 -19.58 4.18 -15.48
C LYS A 205 -19.82 2.85 -16.19
N LYS A 206 -20.33 2.89 -17.42
CA LYS A 206 -20.56 1.67 -18.24
C LYS A 206 -19.28 0.91 -18.59
N ARG A 207 -18.14 1.59 -18.67
CA ARG A 207 -16.85 0.91 -18.91
C ARG A 207 -16.31 0.28 -17.63
N LEU A 208 -16.50 0.94 -16.50
CA LEU A 208 -16.07 0.46 -15.18
C LEU A 208 -16.98 -0.62 -14.60
N SER A 209 -18.22 -0.77 -15.07
CA SER A 209 -19.17 -1.77 -14.55
C SER A 209 -18.72 -3.22 -14.73
N ASN A 210 -17.70 -3.47 -15.56
CA ASN A 210 -17.09 -4.80 -15.70
C ASN A 210 -16.14 -5.15 -14.55
N VAL A 211 -15.77 -4.16 -13.72
CA VAL A 211 -14.73 -4.30 -12.68
C VAL A 211 -15.20 -3.76 -11.33
N LEU A 212 -16.12 -2.79 -11.32
CA LEU A 212 -16.73 -2.23 -10.13
C LEU A 212 -18.25 -2.43 -10.18
N THR A 213 -18.82 -2.76 -9.04
CA THR A 213 -20.27 -2.77 -8.84
C THR A 213 -20.84 -1.35 -8.87
N VAL A 214 -22.15 -1.24 -9.11
CA VAL A 214 -22.86 0.04 -9.05
C VAL A 214 -22.70 0.70 -7.68
N ASP A 215 -22.79 -0.10 -6.61
CA ASP A 215 -22.67 0.39 -5.23
C ASP A 215 -21.25 0.89 -4.94
N GLU A 216 -20.21 0.19 -5.39
CA GLU A 216 -18.82 0.66 -5.26
C GLU A 216 -18.60 1.98 -6.00
N MET A 217 -19.12 2.10 -7.23
CA MET A 217 -19.03 3.35 -7.99
C MET A 217 -19.77 4.49 -7.29
N GLN A 218 -20.99 4.27 -6.82
CA GLN A 218 -21.77 5.28 -6.09
C GLN A 218 -21.08 5.69 -4.78
N ASN A 219 -20.53 4.73 -4.05
CA ASN A 219 -19.77 4.97 -2.82
C ASN A 219 -18.52 5.84 -3.10
N LEU A 220 -17.75 5.53 -4.15
CA LEU A 220 -16.59 6.32 -4.56
C LEU A 220 -16.96 7.75 -4.95
N LEU A 221 -18.05 7.91 -5.71
CA LEU A 221 -18.57 9.22 -6.10
C LEU A 221 -19.03 10.02 -4.88
N GLY A 222 -19.75 9.39 -3.94
CA GLY A 222 -20.18 10.01 -2.69
C GLY A 222 -19.01 10.48 -1.84
N LYS A 223 -17.99 9.63 -1.65
CA LYS A 223 -16.75 10.00 -0.95
C LYS A 223 -16.04 11.19 -1.59
N LYS A 224 -16.03 11.27 -2.93
CA LYS A 224 -15.41 12.39 -3.64
C LYS A 224 -16.18 13.70 -3.43
N VAL A 225 -17.51 13.65 -3.35
CA VAL A 225 -18.34 14.82 -2.99
C VAL A 225 -17.98 15.30 -1.59
N GLU A 226 -17.93 14.39 -0.62
CA GLU A 226 -17.62 14.70 0.78
C GLU A 226 -16.22 15.31 0.95
N ILE A 227 -15.22 14.78 0.23
CA ILE A 227 -13.87 15.38 0.19
C ILE A 227 -13.93 16.83 -0.29
N ASN A 228 -14.65 17.11 -1.39
CA ASN A 228 -14.75 18.47 -1.93
C ASN A 228 -15.42 19.42 -0.91
N GLU A 229 -16.44 18.95 -0.19
CA GLU A 229 -17.10 19.73 0.86
C GLU A 229 -16.16 20.02 2.04
N LEU A 230 -15.39 19.02 2.49
CA LEU A 230 -14.39 19.19 3.55
C LEU A 230 -13.31 20.18 3.14
N GLU A 231 -12.81 20.12 1.90
CA GLU A 231 -11.83 21.07 1.36
C GLU A 231 -12.37 22.52 1.40
N VAL A 232 -13.62 22.73 0.99
CA VAL A 232 -14.28 24.05 1.08
C VAL A 232 -14.42 24.52 2.53
N GLN A 233 -14.83 23.63 3.44
CA GLN A 233 -14.98 23.97 4.85
C GLN A 233 -13.64 24.29 5.53
N LEU A 234 -12.58 23.56 5.20
CA LEU A 234 -11.23 23.80 5.69
C LEU A 234 -10.68 25.14 5.19
N ASN A 235 -10.90 25.47 3.91
CA ASN A 235 -10.50 26.76 3.36
C ASN A 235 -11.22 27.93 4.05
N LYS A 236 -12.52 27.80 4.32
CA LYS A 236 -13.28 28.80 5.10
C LYS A 236 -12.75 28.99 6.52
N LEU A 237 -12.33 27.91 7.18
CA LEU A 237 -11.78 27.97 8.54
C LEU A 237 -10.40 28.67 8.56
N LYS A 238 -9.55 28.40 7.57
CA LYS A 238 -8.23 29.06 7.42
C LYS A 238 -8.34 30.56 7.11
N ILE A 239 -9.26 30.96 6.24
CA ILE A 239 -9.44 32.39 5.89
C ILE A 239 -9.86 33.21 7.12
N LYS A 240 -10.69 32.64 8.00
CA LYS A 240 -11.07 33.29 9.25
C LYS A 240 -9.89 33.45 10.24
N ASP A 241 -8.78 32.70 10.09
CA ASP A 241 -7.58 32.86 10.94
C ASP A 241 -6.79 34.11 10.53
N ASN A 242 -6.67 34.36 9.24
CA ASN A 242 -5.95 35.53 8.71
C ASN A 242 -6.67 36.88 8.96
N LEU A 243 -7.94 36.84 9.36
CA LEU A 243 -8.76 38.03 9.65
C LEU A 243 -8.94 38.30 11.16
N GLN A 244 -8.44 37.41 12.02
CA GLN A 244 -8.56 37.50 13.49
C GLN A 244 -7.21 37.60 14.22
N GLN A 245 -6.10 37.65 13.47
CA GLN A 245 -4.77 38.06 13.93
C GLN A 245 -4.53 39.52 13.56
#